data_AF-A0A8H7QEG1-F1
#
_entry.id   AF-A0A8H7QEG1-F1
#
_cell.length_a   1.000
_cell.length_b   1.000
_cell.length_c   1.000
_cell.angle_alpha   90.00
_cell.angle_beta   90.00
_cell.angle_gamma   90.00
#
_symmetry.space_group_name_H-M   'P 1'
#
loop_
_entity.id
_entity.type
_entity.pdbx_description
1 polymer ?
#
loop_
_entity_poly.entity_id
_entity_poly.type
_entity_poly.pdbx_seq_one_letter_code
_entity_poly.pdbx_strand_id
1 'polypeptide(L)'
;MYSQRLKSTQVYPDVADSVLKAIYIPVIPQRIRDQYVRPDSIHMYIPPELNYESDEENKREEAREKVKEKYKDIRIEKVTRKLKNATGQVKYAVVWKNNPIEEVVPSKALQDHKDWDLVEHFEYQQAIRAAKKDKIY
;
A
#
# COMPACT_ATOMS: atom_id res chain seq x y z
N MET A 1 20.82 100.84 16.53
CA MET A 1 21.60 100.47 15.32
C MET A 1 21.59 98.96 15.21
N TYR A 2 21.05 98.43 14.12
CA TYR A 2 20.96 97.00 13.85
C TYR A 2 22.32 96.43 13.43
N SER A 3 22.72 95.28 13.99
CA SER A 3 23.70 94.40 13.36
C SER A 3 23.18 92.97 13.39
N GLN A 4 22.37 92.63 12.38
CA GLN A 4 21.97 91.25 12.12
C GLN A 4 23.16 90.48 11.56
N ARG A 5 23.68 89.52 12.33
CA ARG A 5 24.59 88.50 11.81
C ARG A 5 23.78 87.54 10.93
N LEU A 6 23.87 87.70 9.61
CA LEU A 6 23.37 86.73 8.63
C LEU A 6 24.23 85.45 8.72
N LYS A 7 23.69 84.40 9.32
CA LYS A 7 24.22 83.03 9.19
C LYS A 7 23.91 82.55 7.78
N SER A 8 24.92 82.42 6.93
CA SER A 8 24.81 81.77 5.62
C SER A 8 24.37 80.32 5.81
N THR A 9 23.12 80.01 5.50
CA THR A 9 22.64 78.62 5.46
C THR A 9 23.06 78.03 4.13
N GLN A 10 24.09 77.21 4.15
CA GLN A 10 24.57 76.50 2.97
C GLN A 10 23.54 75.41 2.64
N VAL A 11 22.71 75.67 1.63
CA VAL A 11 21.75 74.68 1.13
C VAL A 11 22.50 73.71 0.23
N TYR A 12 22.60 72.45 0.66
CA TYR A 12 23.11 71.39 -0.20
C TYR A 12 22.04 71.04 -1.25
N PRO A 13 22.40 70.86 -2.53
CA PRO A 13 21.46 70.39 -3.53
C PRO A 13 21.01 68.97 -3.15
N ASP A 14 19.71 68.72 -3.27
CA ASP A 14 19.10 67.44 -2.90
C ASP A 14 19.47 66.37 -3.93
N VAL A 15 20.62 65.73 -3.71
CA VAL A 15 21.21 64.74 -4.63
C VAL A 15 20.33 63.48 -4.73
N ALA A 16 19.45 63.24 -3.75
CA ALA A 16 18.60 62.05 -3.71
C ALA A 16 17.56 62.03 -4.85
N ASP A 17 16.95 63.17 -5.16
CA ASP A 17 15.88 63.26 -6.15
C ASP A 17 16.37 63.11 -7.60
N SER A 18 17.61 63.52 -7.88
CA SER A 18 18.21 63.36 -9.21
C SER A 18 18.67 61.92 -9.48
N VAL A 19 19.14 61.21 -8.44
CA VAL A 19 19.51 59.79 -8.52
C VAL A 19 18.27 58.90 -8.69
N LEU A 20 17.17 59.19 -7.98
CA LEU A 20 15.92 58.43 -8.12
C LEU A 20 15.30 58.55 -9.52
N LYS A 21 15.42 59.71 -10.19
CA LYS A 21 14.95 59.88 -11.58
C LYS A 21 15.79 59.14 -12.62
N ALA A 22 17.04 58.80 -12.32
CA ALA A 22 17.95 58.14 -13.25
C ALA A 22 17.76 56.61 -13.32
N ILE A 23 16.99 56.02 -12.40
CA ILE A 23 16.74 54.58 -12.37
C ILE A 23 15.53 54.29 -13.28
N TYR A 24 15.80 54.11 -14.57
CA TYR A 24 14.80 53.65 -15.53
C TYR A 24 14.54 52.15 -15.30
N ILE A 25 13.47 51.82 -14.56
CA ILE A 25 13.00 50.43 -14.43
C ILE A 25 12.27 50.08 -15.73
N PRO A 26 12.80 49.19 -16.59
CA PRO A 26 12.12 48.83 -17.82
C PRO A 26 10.80 48.12 -17.49
N VAL A 27 9.68 48.75 -17.86
CA VAL A 27 8.36 48.15 -17.76
C VAL A 27 8.23 47.12 -18.89
N ILE A 28 8.44 45.85 -18.55
CA ILE A 28 8.31 44.76 -19.52
C ILE A 28 6.83 44.57 -19.88
N PRO A 29 6.46 44.49 -21.17
CA PRO A 29 5.09 44.22 -21.60
C PRO A 29 4.53 42.93 -20.97
N GLN A 30 3.26 42.97 -20.56
CA GLN A 30 2.58 41.86 -19.88
C GLN A 30 2.77 40.51 -20.60
N ARG A 31 2.66 40.52 -21.93
CA ARG A 31 2.81 39.33 -22.79
C ARG A 31 4.16 38.61 -22.63
N ILE A 32 5.23 39.34 -22.32
CA ILE A 32 6.56 38.76 -22.13
C ILE A 32 6.69 38.25 -20.69
N ARG A 33 6.10 38.95 -19.71
CA ARG A 33 6.05 38.48 -18.31
C ARG A 33 5.33 37.15 -18.18
N ASP A 34 4.25 36.96 -18.93
CA ASP A 34 3.44 35.74 -18.92
C ASP A 34 4.20 34.50 -19.43
N GLN A 35 5.28 34.68 -20.22
CA GLN A 35 6.14 33.59 -20.70
C GLN A 35 7.10 33.06 -19.62
N TYR A 36 7.36 33.84 -18.57
CA TYR A 36 8.21 33.46 -17.44
C TYR A 36 7.40 33.07 -16.20
N VAL A 37 6.07 33.01 -16.32
CA VAL A 37 5.21 32.49 -15.26
C VAL A 37 5.58 31.03 -15.05
N ARG A 38 6.06 30.74 -13.83
CA ARG A 38 6.41 29.38 -13.41
C ARG A 38 5.13 28.52 -13.59
N PRO A 39 5.19 27.35 -14.24
CA PRO A 39 4.02 26.49 -14.32
C PRO A 39 3.59 26.13 -12.89
N ASP A 40 2.34 26.44 -12.54
CA ASP A 40 1.80 26.22 -11.19
C ASP A 40 1.71 24.73 -10.82
N SER A 41 1.87 23.82 -11.80
CA SER A 41 1.89 22.38 -11.58
C SER A 41 2.79 21.65 -12.57
N ILE A 42 3.66 20.81 -12.04
CA ILE A 42 4.34 19.76 -12.82
C ILE A 42 3.41 18.55 -12.80
N HIS A 43 2.80 18.21 -13.94
CA HIS A 43 2.07 16.95 -14.07
C HIS A 43 3.08 15.83 -14.28
N MET A 44 3.39 15.11 -13.20
CA MET A 44 4.16 13.86 -13.31
C MET A 44 3.30 12.82 -14.02
N TYR A 45 3.76 12.33 -15.17
CA TYR A 45 3.18 11.15 -15.78
C TYR A 45 3.47 9.94 -14.88
N ILE A 46 2.43 9.44 -14.22
CA ILE A 46 2.46 8.14 -13.54
C ILE A 46 2.00 7.14 -14.60
N PRO A 47 2.89 6.26 -15.11
CA PRO A 47 2.46 5.20 -16.01
C PRO A 47 1.36 4.39 -15.34
N PRO A 48 0.34 3.92 -16.08
CA PRO A 48 -0.61 2.96 -15.53
C PRO A 48 0.17 1.79 -14.93
N GLU A 49 -0.19 1.36 -13.73
CA GLU A 49 0.39 0.16 -13.12
C GLU A 49 0.20 -0.98 -14.12
N LEU A 50 1.30 -1.37 -14.77
CA LEU A 50 1.32 -2.58 -15.56
C LEU A 50 1.20 -3.70 -14.54
N ASN A 51 -0.02 -4.25 -14.41
CA ASN A 51 -0.26 -5.53 -13.78
C ASN A 51 0.45 -6.59 -14.63
N TYR A 52 1.79 -6.62 -14.56
CA TYR A 52 2.56 -7.80 -14.89
C TYR A 52 2.29 -8.79 -13.75
N GLU A 53 1.10 -9.38 -13.76
CA GLU A 53 0.91 -10.69 -13.13
C GLU A 53 1.99 -11.56 -13.75
N SER A 54 2.99 -11.91 -12.95
CA SER A 54 4.09 -12.75 -13.42
C SER A 54 3.47 -14.02 -14.00
N ASP A 55 3.91 -14.47 -15.18
CA ASP A 55 3.46 -15.76 -15.74
C ASP A 55 3.62 -16.92 -14.72
N GLU A 56 4.52 -16.78 -13.74
CA GLU A 56 4.63 -17.71 -12.62
C GLU A 56 3.49 -17.62 -11.60
N GLU A 57 2.99 -16.42 -11.33
CA GLU A 57 1.88 -16.20 -10.42
C GLU A 57 0.59 -16.79 -10.98
N ASN A 58 0.29 -16.53 -12.25
CA ASN A 58 -0.86 -17.11 -12.93
C ASN A 58 -0.79 -18.64 -13.00
N LYS A 59 0.38 -19.22 -13.29
CA LYS A 59 0.57 -20.69 -13.22
C LYS A 59 0.36 -21.25 -11.82
N ARG A 60 0.77 -20.53 -10.78
CA ARG A 60 0.57 -20.95 -9.38
C ARG A 60 -0.89 -20.85 -8.97
N GLU A 61 -1.62 -19.84 -9.44
CA GLU A 61 -3.05 -19.70 -9.18
C GLU A 61 -3.86 -20.75 -9.92
N GLU A 62 -3.62 -20.98 -11.20
CA GLU A 62 -4.27 -22.05 -11.98
C GLU A 62 -4.05 -23.43 -11.35
N ALA A 63 -2.83 -23.72 -10.90
CA ALA A 63 -2.53 -24.97 -10.21
C ALA A 63 -3.30 -25.10 -8.88
N ARG A 64 -3.54 -23.98 -8.18
CA ARG A 64 -4.36 -23.98 -6.96
C ARG A 64 -5.83 -24.19 -7.26
N GLU A 65 -6.36 -23.53 -8.29
CA GLU A 65 -7.76 -23.68 -8.68
C GLU A 65 -8.08 -25.11 -9.09
N LYS A 66 -7.23 -25.75 -9.89
CA LYS A 66 -7.38 -27.18 -10.27
C LYS A 66 -7.46 -28.10 -9.04
N VAL A 67 -6.67 -27.83 -8.01
CA VAL A 67 -6.70 -28.61 -6.76
C VAL A 67 -7.98 -28.34 -5.98
N LYS A 68 -8.45 -27.09 -5.91
CA LYS A 68 -9.73 -26.75 -5.27
C LYS A 68 -10.90 -27.45 -5.97
N GLU A 69 -10.94 -27.40 -7.30
CA GLU A 69 -11.98 -28.03 -8.10
C GLU A 69 -12.05 -29.54 -7.86
N LYS A 70 -10.89 -30.22 -7.76
CA LYS A 70 -10.83 -31.66 -7.49
C LYS A 70 -11.59 -32.06 -6.22
N TYR A 71 -11.54 -31.24 -5.18
CA TYR A 71 -12.12 -31.58 -3.86
C TYR A 71 -13.47 -30.92 -3.61
N LYS A 72 -13.91 -29.97 -4.44
CA LYS A 72 -15.09 -29.12 -4.21
C LYS A 72 -16.40 -29.87 -3.95
N ASP A 73 -16.59 -31.00 -4.63
CA ASP A 73 -17.85 -31.75 -4.60
C ASP A 73 -17.78 -33.05 -3.77
N ILE A 74 -16.62 -33.34 -3.16
CA ILE A 74 -16.41 -34.57 -2.40
C ILE A 74 -16.72 -34.30 -0.92
N ARG A 75 -17.74 -34.98 -0.38
CA ARG A 75 -18.10 -34.79 1.03
C ARG A 75 -17.05 -35.36 1.97
N ILE A 76 -16.71 -34.57 3.00
CA ILE A 76 -15.82 -34.96 4.08
C ILE A 76 -16.62 -35.79 5.09
N GLU A 77 -16.08 -36.95 5.48
CA GLU A 77 -16.63 -37.75 6.59
C GLU A 77 -16.02 -37.31 7.92
N LYS A 78 -14.69 -37.22 7.97
CA LYS A 78 -13.96 -36.82 9.18
C LYS A 78 -12.58 -36.26 8.85
N VAL A 79 -12.13 -35.32 9.68
CA VAL A 79 -10.75 -34.82 9.69
C VAL A 79 -10.00 -35.55 10.80
N THR A 80 -8.90 -36.21 10.46
CA THR A 80 -8.18 -37.08 11.41
C THR A 80 -6.97 -36.38 12.02
N ARG A 81 -6.19 -35.67 11.21
CA ARG A 81 -4.93 -35.04 11.66
C ARG A 81 -4.69 -33.70 10.99
N LYS A 82 -4.02 -32.80 11.74
CA LYS A 82 -3.42 -31.56 11.22
C LYS A 82 -1.90 -31.75 11.17
N LEU A 83 -1.33 -31.53 9.99
CA LEU A 83 0.11 -31.60 9.72
C LEU A 83 0.60 -30.19 9.42
N LYS A 84 1.64 -29.74 10.12
CA LYS A 84 2.30 -28.46 9.87
C LYS A 84 3.72 -28.73 9.38
N ASN A 85 4.03 -28.29 8.17
CA ASN A 85 5.37 -28.39 7.61
C ASN A 85 6.30 -27.31 8.20
N ALA A 86 7.61 -27.53 8.10
CA ALA A 86 8.64 -26.56 8.53
C ALA A 86 8.51 -25.19 7.82
N THR A 87 7.98 -25.18 6.59
CA THR A 87 7.68 -23.97 5.81
C THR A 87 6.42 -23.23 6.27
N GLY A 88 5.76 -23.68 7.33
CA GLY A 88 4.52 -23.09 7.84
C GLY A 88 3.26 -23.53 7.11
N GLN A 89 3.37 -24.33 6.04
CA GLN A 89 2.20 -24.85 5.34
C GLN A 89 1.43 -25.86 6.20
N VAL A 90 0.11 -25.66 6.27
CA VAL A 90 -0.82 -26.55 6.99
C VAL A 90 -1.51 -27.48 5.99
N LYS A 91 -1.49 -28.78 6.30
CA LYS A 91 -2.21 -29.83 5.58
C LYS A 91 -3.10 -30.60 6.55
N TYR A 92 -4.24 -31.07 6.08
CA TYR A 92 -5.17 -31.91 6.83
C TYR A 92 -5.20 -33.31 6.25
N ALA A 93 -5.21 -34.31 7.11
CA ALA A 93 -5.58 -35.66 6.71
C ALA A 93 -7.09 -35.81 6.85
N VAL A 94 -7.77 -36.15 5.76
CA VAL A 94 -9.22 -36.18 5.64
C VAL A 94 -9.66 -37.54 5.11
N VAL A 95 -10.75 -38.07 5.65
CA VAL A 95 -11.46 -39.24 5.13
C VAL A 95 -12.73 -38.76 4.45
N TRP A 96 -13.00 -39.27 3.25
CA TRP A 96 -14.13 -38.87 2.43
C TRP A 96 -15.30 -39.84 2.61
N LYS A 97 -16.54 -39.36 2.47
CA LYS A 97 -17.77 -40.11 2.78
C LYS A 97 -17.96 -41.41 1.98
N ASN A 98 -17.24 -41.60 0.88
CA ASN A 98 -17.28 -42.80 0.05
C ASN A 98 -15.90 -43.44 -0.17
N ASN A 99 -14.87 -42.96 0.53
CA ASN A 99 -13.51 -43.49 0.40
C ASN A 99 -12.86 -43.54 1.79
N PRO A 100 -12.63 -44.75 2.34
CA PRO A 100 -12.03 -44.92 3.67
C PRO A 100 -10.53 -44.58 3.70
N ILE A 101 -9.92 -44.30 2.54
CA ILE A 101 -8.51 -43.92 2.45
C ILE A 101 -8.32 -42.50 2.98
N GLU A 102 -7.40 -42.36 3.94
CA GLU A 102 -6.94 -41.04 4.40
C GLU A 102 -6.15 -40.34 3.31
N GLU A 103 -6.60 -39.17 2.89
CA GLU A 103 -5.90 -38.33 1.93
C GLU A 103 -5.39 -37.06 2.60
N VAL A 104 -4.16 -36.65 2.26
CA VAL A 104 -3.55 -35.42 2.80
C VAL A 104 -3.82 -34.26 1.85
N VAL A 105 -4.65 -33.33 2.31
CA VAL A 105 -5.11 -32.18 1.53
C VAL A 105 -4.55 -30.88 2.10
N PRO A 106 -4.06 -29.94 1.26
CA PRO A 106 -3.64 -28.62 1.74
C PRO A 106 -4.80 -27.83 2.33
N SER A 107 -4.58 -27.11 3.43
CA SER A 107 -5.61 -26.24 4.04
C SER A 107 -6.21 -25.25 3.05
N LYS A 108 -5.38 -24.68 2.16
CA LYS A 108 -5.81 -23.71 1.15
C LYS A 108 -6.81 -24.27 0.13
N ALA A 109 -6.80 -25.59 -0.08
CA ALA A 109 -7.73 -26.25 -0.99
C ALA A 109 -9.10 -26.50 -0.35
N LEU A 110 -9.16 -26.54 0.99
CA LEU A 110 -10.38 -26.83 1.75
C LEU A 110 -11.11 -25.59 2.24
N GLN A 111 -10.48 -24.41 2.18
CA GLN A 111 -11.02 -23.17 2.75
C GLN A 111 -12.38 -22.77 2.15
N ASP A 112 -12.60 -23.05 0.86
CA ASP A 112 -13.85 -22.76 0.15
C ASP A 112 -14.77 -23.99 0.06
N HIS A 113 -14.47 -25.05 0.82
CA HIS A 113 -15.21 -26.31 0.76
C HIS A 113 -16.51 -26.24 1.57
N LYS A 114 -17.56 -26.91 1.10
CA LYS A 114 -18.89 -26.92 1.75
C LYS A 114 -18.86 -27.48 3.18
N ASP A 115 -17.99 -28.45 3.41
CA ASP A 115 -17.82 -29.10 4.72
C ASP A 115 -16.66 -28.48 5.53
N TRP A 116 -16.31 -27.22 5.28
CA TRP A 116 -15.24 -26.53 6.03
C TRP A 116 -15.51 -26.47 7.53
N ASP A 117 -16.78 -26.41 7.94
CA ASP A 117 -17.21 -26.44 9.34
C ASP A 117 -16.62 -27.64 10.11
N LEU A 118 -16.46 -28.80 9.46
CA LEU A 118 -15.86 -29.99 10.09
C LEU A 118 -14.38 -29.79 10.42
N VAL A 119 -13.67 -29.04 9.58
CA VAL A 119 -12.27 -28.67 9.82
C VAL A 119 -12.18 -27.71 11.00
N GLU A 120 -13.04 -26.68 11.04
CA GLU A 120 -13.07 -25.72 12.15
C GLU A 120 -13.42 -26.38 13.48
N HIS A 121 -14.41 -27.27 13.49
CA HIS A 121 -14.76 -28.06 14.67
C HIS A 121 -13.59 -28.91 15.15
N PHE A 122 -12.83 -29.52 14.24
CA PHE A 122 -11.62 -30.26 14.59
C PHE A 122 -10.57 -29.35 15.23
N GLU A 123 -10.29 -28.17 14.65
CA GLU A 123 -9.33 -27.22 15.21
C GLU A 123 -9.73 -26.74 16.60
N TYR A 124 -11.01 -26.42 16.79
CA TYR A 124 -11.55 -25.99 18.07
C TYR A 124 -11.38 -27.08 19.15
N GLN A 125 -11.68 -28.35 18.80
CA GLN A 125 -11.46 -29.47 19.73
C GLN A 125 -9.99 -29.64 20.09
N GLN A 126 -9.07 -29.48 19.13
CA GLN A 126 -7.63 -29.56 19.41
C GLN A 126 -7.18 -28.40 20.30
N ALA A 127 -7.68 -27.19 20.09
CA ALA A 127 -7.38 -26.02 20.92
C ALA A 127 -7.86 -26.22 22.36
N ILE A 128 -9.07 -26.75 22.57
CA ILE A 128 -9.56 -27.10 23.92
C ILE A 128 -8.66 -28.15 24.59
N ARG A 129 -8.24 -29.18 23.85
CA ARG A 129 -7.36 -30.23 24.38
C ARG A 129 -6.01 -29.67 24.79
N ALA A 130 -5.43 -28.78 23.97
CA ALA A 130 -4.18 -28.11 24.29
C ALA A 130 -4.32 -27.22 25.53
N ALA A 131 -5.35 -26.36 25.59
CA ALA A 131 -5.60 -25.49 26.72
C ALA A 131 -5.84 -26.25 28.04
N LYS A 132 -6.48 -27.43 27.99
CA LYS A 132 -6.62 -28.31 29.15
C LYS A 132 -5.28 -28.88 29.61
N LYS A 133 -4.39 -29.22 28.69
CA LYS A 133 -3.04 -29.72 29.00
C LYS A 133 -2.19 -28.64 29.69
N ASP A 134 -2.31 -27.39 29.24
CA ASP A 134 -1.53 -26.28 29.80
C ASP A 134 -2.01 -25.85 31.19
N LYS A 135 -3.30 -26.05 31.53
CA LYS A 135 -3.86 -25.77 32.87
C LYS A 135 -3.52 -26.82 33.94
N ILE A 136 -2.88 -27.91 33.57
CA ILE A 136 -2.52 -29.01 34.49
C ILE A 136 -1.09 -28.84 35.05
N TYR A 137 -0.37 -27.78 34.65
CA TYR A 137 0.95 -27.42 35.19
C TYR A 137 0.90 -26.17 36.06
#